data_AF-H2B1J2-F1
#
_entry.id   AF-H2B1J2-F1
#
_cell.length_a   1.000
_cell.length_b   1.000
_cell.length_c   1.000
_cell.angle_alpha   90.00
_cell.angle_beta   90.00
_cell.angle_gamma   90.00
#
_symmetry.space_group_name_H-M   'P 1'
#
loop_
_entity.id
_entity.type
_entity.pdbx_description
1 polymer ?
#
loop_
_entity_poly.entity_id
_entity_poly.type
_entity_poly.pdbx_seq_one_letter_code
_entity_poly.pdbx_strand_id
1 'polypeptide(L)'
;MYQHYRTFQGRKLTDQERARVLEFQDSIHYSPRYSDDTNEYRHVMLPKAMLKVIPSDYFNSEVGTLRILTEDEWRGLGITQSLGWEHYECHAPEPHILLFKRPLNFEAELRAQQAAAAVQQQQQAQPSMQNQNRVADEASLQ
;
A
#
# COMPACT_ATOMS: atom_id res chain seq x y z
N MET A 1 15.75 15.98 -8.79
CA MET A 1 15.16 14.72 -8.30
C MET A 1 13.68 14.98 -8.03
N TYR A 2 12.78 14.55 -8.91
CA TYR A 2 11.34 14.70 -8.67
C TYR A 2 10.90 13.56 -7.72
N GLN A 3 10.58 13.93 -6.48
CA GLN A 3 9.90 13.02 -5.57
C GLN A 3 8.52 12.72 -6.17
N HIS A 4 8.26 11.45 -6.47
CA HIS A 4 6.92 11.01 -6.83
C HIS A 4 6.07 11.03 -5.55
N TYR A 5 5.33 12.12 -5.35
CA TYR A 5 4.39 12.22 -4.24
C TYR A 5 3.16 11.38 -4.56
N ARG A 6 2.96 10.28 -3.83
CA ARG A 6 1.67 9.58 -3.83
C ARG A 6 0.68 10.41 -3.03
N THR A 7 -0.43 10.79 -3.65
CA THR A 7 -1.54 11.45 -2.97
C THR A 7 -2.25 10.45 -2.05
N PHE A 8 -2.50 10.87 -0.80
CA PHE A 8 -3.25 10.10 0.18
C PHE A 8 -4.66 9.79 -0.33
N GLN A 9 -5.07 8.52 -0.28
CA GLN A 9 -6.39 8.07 -0.69
C GLN A 9 -7.31 7.91 0.52
N GLY A 10 -8.49 8.53 0.49
CA GLY A 10 -9.46 8.49 1.59
C GLY A 10 -9.29 9.65 2.59
N ARG A 11 -9.87 9.50 3.78
CA ARG A 11 -9.92 10.55 4.80
C ARG A 11 -8.70 10.46 5.71
N LYS A 12 -7.76 11.40 5.55
CA LYS A 12 -6.56 11.47 6.40
C LYS A 12 -6.90 11.82 7.85
N LEU A 13 -6.20 11.21 8.81
CA LEU A 13 -6.26 11.64 10.21
C LEU A 13 -5.62 13.01 10.39
N THR A 14 -6.21 13.85 11.24
CA THR A 14 -5.53 15.03 11.79
C THR A 14 -4.39 14.58 12.71
N ASP A 15 -3.46 15.48 13.00
CA ASP A 15 -2.32 15.16 13.89
C ASP A 15 -2.78 14.73 15.29
N GLN A 16 -3.86 15.34 15.80
CA GLN A 16 -4.41 14.99 17.11
C GLN A 16 -5.08 13.61 17.11
N GLU A 17 -5.86 13.27 16.07
CA GLU A 17 -6.46 11.94 15.95
C GLU A 17 -5.37 10.88 15.78
N ARG A 18 -4.37 11.15 14.94
CA ARG A 18 -3.24 10.25 14.72
C ARG A 18 -2.50 9.97 16.03
N ALA A 19 -2.20 11.00 16.83
CA ALA A 19 -1.54 10.82 18.12
C ALA A 19 -2.32 9.86 19.04
N ARG A 20 -3.64 10.07 19.20
CA ARG A 20 -4.49 9.23 20.05
C ARG A 20 -4.57 7.78 19.56
N VAL A 21 -4.65 7.57 18.25
CA VAL A 21 -4.77 6.24 17.67
C VAL A 21 -3.44 5.47 17.77
N LEU A 22 -2.30 6.13 17.57
CA LEU A 22 -0.99 5.50 17.62
C LEU A 22 -0.55 5.08 19.02
N GLU A 23 -1.16 5.59 20.10
CA GLU A 23 -0.96 5.08 21.46
C GLU A 23 -1.25 3.57 21.58
N PHE A 24 -2.08 3.02 20.71
CA PHE A 24 -2.46 1.61 20.70
C PHE A 24 -1.65 0.73 19.74
N GLN A 25 -0.69 1.30 18.99
CA GLN A 25 -0.03 0.64 17.88
C GLN A 25 0.63 -0.70 18.27
N ASP A 26 1.34 -0.73 19.40
CA ASP A 26 2.04 -1.92 19.88
C ASP A 26 1.11 -3.02 20.40
N SER A 27 -0.15 -2.67 20.67
CA SER A 27 -1.18 -3.61 21.14
C SER A 27 -2.03 -4.19 20.00
N ILE A 28 -1.77 -3.80 18.75
CA ILE A 28 -2.45 -4.36 17.58
C ILE A 28 -1.95 -5.79 17.35
N HIS A 29 -2.89 -6.74 17.30
CA HIS A 29 -2.57 -8.15 17.08
C HIS A 29 -2.79 -8.55 15.62
N TYR A 30 -1.86 -9.32 15.06
CA TYR A 30 -1.92 -9.82 13.69
C TYR A 30 -2.01 -11.34 13.69
N SER A 31 -3.05 -11.89 13.07
CA SER A 31 -3.19 -13.34 12.96
C SER A 31 -2.09 -13.97 12.09
N PRO A 32 -1.83 -15.27 12.22
CA PRO A 32 -1.19 -16.04 11.16
C PRO A 32 -1.93 -15.88 9.83
N ARG A 33 -1.20 -16.07 8.73
CA ARG A 33 -1.74 -16.03 7.37
C ARG A 33 -2.30 -17.40 7.00
N TYR A 34 -3.41 -17.43 6.27
CA TYR A 34 -4.03 -18.62 5.71
C TYR A 34 -4.45 -18.34 4.27
N SER A 35 -4.64 -19.35 3.44
CA SER A 35 -4.89 -19.15 2.01
C SER A 35 -5.92 -20.11 1.46
N ASP A 36 -6.60 -19.68 0.40
CA ASP A 36 -7.30 -20.57 -0.53
C ASP A 36 -6.52 -20.67 -1.85
N ASP A 37 -7.16 -21.09 -2.94
CA ASP A 37 -6.53 -21.26 -4.26
C ASP A 37 -6.14 -19.93 -4.94
N THR A 38 -6.66 -18.81 -4.46
CA THR A 38 -6.59 -17.51 -5.14
C THR A 38 -5.97 -16.41 -4.28
N ASN A 39 -6.21 -16.44 -2.98
CA ASN A 39 -5.88 -15.36 -2.06
C ASN A 39 -5.23 -15.89 -0.76
N GLU A 40 -4.35 -15.06 -0.21
CA GLU A 40 -3.89 -15.12 1.17
C GLU A 40 -4.76 -14.19 2.02
N TYR A 41 -5.03 -14.59 3.26
CA TYR A 41 -5.90 -13.93 4.20
C TYR A 41 -5.20 -13.77 5.54
N ARG A 42 -5.60 -12.72 6.28
CA ARG A 42 -5.32 -12.59 7.71
C ARG A 42 -6.37 -11.68 8.33
N HIS A 43 -6.48 -11.71 9.65
CA HIS A 43 -7.21 -10.70 10.38
C HIS A 43 -6.28 -9.90 11.30
N VAL A 44 -6.65 -8.64 11.53
CA VAL A 44 -6.00 -7.74 12.47
C VAL A 44 -7.00 -7.44 13.58
N MET A 45 -6.60 -7.65 14.83
CA MET A 45 -7.42 -7.33 15.99
C MET A 45 -6.90 -6.06 16.64
N LEU A 46 -7.75 -5.04 16.68
CA LEU A 46 -7.49 -3.79 17.39
C LEU A 46 -7.82 -3.97 18.88
N PRO A 47 -7.09 -3.30 19.78
CA PRO A 47 -7.52 -3.17 21.17
C PRO A 47 -8.92 -2.56 21.23
N LYS A 48 -9.85 -3.14 21.99
CA LYS A 48 -11.23 -2.61 22.09
C LYS A 48 -11.29 -1.15 22.55
N ALA A 49 -10.31 -0.71 23.35
CA ALA A 49 -10.18 0.69 23.76
C ALA A 49 -9.84 1.64 22.60
N MET A 50 -9.09 1.17 21.60
CA MET A 50 -8.73 1.92 20.40
C MET A 50 -9.97 2.33 19.60
N LEU A 51 -11.01 1.48 19.55
CA LEU A 51 -12.26 1.80 18.85
C LEU A 51 -12.90 3.12 19.31
N LYS A 52 -12.67 3.53 20.55
CA LYS A 52 -13.23 4.77 21.12
C LYS A 52 -12.52 6.03 20.65
N VAL A 53 -11.30 5.91 20.12
CA VAL A 53 -10.49 7.05 19.66
C VAL A 53 -10.40 7.15 18.14
N ILE A 54 -10.87 6.14 17.42
CA ILE A 54 -11.00 6.18 15.96
C ILE A 54 -12.09 7.20 15.59
N PRO A 55 -11.87 8.07 14.59
CA PRO A 55 -12.88 9.04 14.16
C PRO A 55 -14.19 8.37 13.74
N SER A 56 -15.33 9.00 14.05
CA SER A 56 -16.66 8.42 13.79
C SER A 56 -16.94 8.17 12.30
N ASP A 57 -16.33 8.94 11.40
CA ASP A 57 -16.45 8.80 9.95
C ASP A 57 -15.64 7.61 9.37
N TYR A 58 -14.89 6.90 10.21
CA TYR A 58 -14.33 5.58 9.89
C TYR A 58 -15.30 4.43 10.23
N PHE A 59 -16.46 4.72 10.84
CA PHE A 59 -17.47 3.72 11.14
C PHE A 59 -18.64 3.81 10.18
N ASN A 60 -19.28 2.65 9.94
CA ASN A 60 -20.59 2.58 9.35
C ASN A 60 -21.64 2.81 10.46
N SER A 61 -22.40 3.90 10.36
CA SER A 61 -23.40 4.30 11.35
C SER A 61 -24.53 3.29 11.56
N GLU A 62 -24.81 2.42 10.59
CA GLU A 62 -25.89 1.42 10.66
C GLU A 62 -25.47 0.18 11.45
N VAL A 63 -24.22 -0.26 11.25
CA VAL A 63 -23.72 -1.55 11.77
C VAL A 63 -22.82 -1.36 13.01
N GLY A 64 -22.22 -0.18 13.19
CA GLY A 64 -21.27 0.08 14.27
C GLY A 64 -19.90 -0.56 14.06
N THR A 65 -19.64 -1.13 12.88
CA THR A 65 -18.32 -1.61 12.45
C THR A 65 -17.55 -0.51 11.74
N LEU A 66 -16.23 -0.68 11.63
CA LEU A 66 -15.45 0.14 10.71
C LEU A 66 -15.95 -0.07 9.28
N ARG A 67 -16.06 1.01 8.51
CA ARG A 67 -16.29 0.91 7.06
C ARG A 67 -15.06 0.29 6.38
N ILE A 68 -15.18 -0.04 5.10
CA ILE A 68 -14.02 -0.40 4.29
C ILE A 68 -13.02 0.76 4.28
N LEU A 69 -11.76 0.43 4.53
CA LEU A 69 -10.67 1.40 4.69
C LEU A 69 -9.69 1.23 3.53
N THR A 70 -9.26 2.34 2.95
CA THR A 70 -8.16 2.34 1.97
C THR A 70 -6.84 1.94 2.64
N GLU A 71 -5.83 1.60 1.83
CA GLU A 71 -4.48 1.34 2.35
C GLU A 71 -3.92 2.50 3.17
N ASP A 72 -4.11 3.72 2.71
CA ASP A 72 -3.61 4.90 3.40
C ASP A 72 -4.35 5.15 4.73
N GLU A 73 -5.64 4.82 4.80
CA GLU A 73 -6.46 4.94 6.02
C GLU A 73 -6.08 3.91 7.07
N TRP A 74 -6.03 2.62 6.74
CA TRP A 74 -5.70 1.59 7.73
C TRP A 74 -4.24 1.69 8.17
N ARG A 75 -3.31 2.08 7.28
CA ARG A 75 -1.92 2.43 7.68
C ARG A 75 -1.90 3.67 8.56
N GLY A 76 -2.79 4.62 8.32
CA GLY A 76 -2.99 5.80 9.16
C GLY A 76 -3.37 5.46 10.60
N LEU A 77 -4.11 4.36 10.81
CA LEU A 77 -4.47 3.83 12.13
C LEU A 77 -3.32 3.10 12.85
N GLY A 78 -2.13 3.01 12.24
CA GLY A 78 -0.97 2.33 12.83
C GLY A 78 -0.87 0.84 12.49
N ILE A 79 -1.85 0.28 11.76
CA ILE A 79 -1.77 -1.10 11.26
C ILE A 79 -0.61 -1.19 10.27
N THR A 80 0.33 -2.10 10.55
CA THR A 80 1.57 -2.25 9.78
C THR A 80 1.70 -3.67 9.29
N GLN A 81 1.58 -3.85 7.97
CA GLN A 81 1.78 -5.11 7.27
C GLN A 81 2.47 -4.86 5.92
N SER A 82 2.87 -5.95 5.25
CA SER A 82 3.49 -5.91 3.92
C SER A 82 2.57 -5.25 2.88
N LEU A 83 3.09 -5.06 1.66
CA LEU A 83 2.30 -4.49 0.55
C LEU A 83 1.26 -5.49 0.04
N GLY A 84 0.18 -4.94 -0.54
CA GLY A 84 -0.84 -5.69 -1.29
C GLY A 84 -2.04 -6.17 -0.47
N TRP A 85 -2.11 -5.88 0.82
CA TRP A 85 -3.26 -6.24 1.65
C TRP A 85 -4.44 -5.28 1.44
N GLU A 86 -5.60 -5.86 1.18
CA GLU A 86 -6.88 -5.18 0.98
C GLU A 86 -7.81 -5.46 2.16
N HIS A 87 -8.35 -4.41 2.79
CA HIS A 87 -9.44 -4.54 3.76
C HIS A 87 -10.73 -4.80 2.98
N TYR A 88 -11.31 -6.00 3.12
CA TYR A 88 -12.34 -6.45 2.16
C TYR A 88 -13.73 -6.65 2.75
N GLU A 89 -13.86 -6.80 4.07
CA GLU A 89 -15.15 -7.09 4.70
C GLU A 89 -15.19 -6.63 6.17
N CYS A 90 -16.38 -6.24 6.61
CA CYS A 90 -16.65 -5.82 7.98
C CYS A 90 -17.16 -7.02 8.80
N HIS A 91 -16.48 -7.36 9.89
CA HIS A 91 -16.92 -8.44 10.77
C HIS A 91 -17.90 -7.93 11.86
N ALA A 92 -19.21 -7.96 11.56
CA ALA A 92 -20.25 -7.41 12.45
C ALA A 92 -20.23 -7.91 13.90
N PRO A 93 -19.99 -9.20 14.20
CA PRO A 93 -19.97 -9.68 15.59
C PRO A 93 -18.86 -9.05 16.44
N GLU A 94 -17.71 -8.74 15.83
CA GLU A 94 -16.54 -8.21 16.54
C GLU A 94 -15.94 -7.01 15.79
N PRO A 95 -16.39 -5.76 16.04
CA PRO A 95 -16.01 -4.57 15.27
C PRO A 95 -14.53 -4.17 15.39
N HIS A 96 -13.80 -4.82 16.30
CA HIS A 96 -12.36 -4.66 16.48
C HIS A 96 -11.54 -5.62 15.62
N ILE A 97 -12.18 -6.48 14.83
CA ILE A 97 -11.52 -7.40 13.90
C ILE A 97 -11.67 -6.87 12.47
N LEU A 98 -10.55 -6.63 11.82
CA LEU A 98 -10.48 -6.23 10.41
C LEU A 98 -9.98 -7.40 9.57
N LEU A 99 -10.66 -7.66 8.46
CA LEU A 99 -10.37 -8.79 7.57
C LEU A 99 -9.58 -8.30 6.36
N PHE A 100 -8.43 -8.91 6.12
CA PHE A 100 -7.55 -8.57 5.01
C PHE A 100 -7.36 -9.75 4.07
N LYS A 101 -7.28 -9.47 2.77
CA LYS A 101 -6.92 -10.42 1.73
C LYS A 101 -5.85 -9.85 0.80
N ARG A 102 -5.09 -10.70 0.13
CA ARG A 102 -4.08 -10.34 -0.87
C ARG A 102 -3.96 -11.47 -1.92
N PRO A 103 -3.85 -11.17 -3.22
CA PRO A 103 -3.62 -12.21 -4.24
C PRO A 103 -2.34 -13.01 -3.97
N LEU A 104 -2.38 -14.33 -4.14
CA LEU A 104 -1.22 -15.21 -3.85
C LEU A 104 0.02 -14.85 -4.69
N ASN A 105 -0.20 -14.41 -5.93
CA ASN A 105 0.85 -14.06 -6.88
C ASN A 105 1.35 -12.61 -6.73
N PHE A 106 0.83 -11.83 -5.77
CA PHE A 106 1.13 -10.40 -5.62
C PHE A 106 2.62 -10.10 -5.53
N GLU A 107 3.37 -10.86 -4.73
CA GLU A 107 4.82 -10.60 -4.54
C GLU A 107 5.63 -10.89 -5.81
N ALA A 108 5.22 -11.90 -6.58
CA ALA A 108 5.85 -12.24 -7.85
C ALA A 108 5.59 -11.16 -8.90
N GLU A 109 4.33 -10.69 -8.99
CA GLU A 109 3.95 -9.61 -9.90
C GLU A 109 4.67 -8.31 -9.57
N LEU A 110 4.74 -7.94 -8.29
CA LEU A 110 5.43 -6.73 -7.86
C LEU A 110 6.92 -6.77 -8.23
N ARG A 111 7.58 -7.91 -8.04
CA ARG A 111 8.99 -8.09 -8.44
C ARG A 111 9.17 -7.98 -9.95
N ALA A 112 8.27 -8.57 -10.73
CA ALA A 112 8.31 -8.49 -12.19
C ALA A 112 8.15 -7.04 -12.68
N GLN A 113 7.22 -6.28 -12.09
CA GLN A 113 7.02 -4.86 -12.40
C GLN A 113 8.25 -4.02 -12.06
N GLN A 114 8.87 -4.25 -10.90
CA GLN A 114 10.09 -3.57 -10.48
C GLN A 114 11.27 -3.87 -11.42
N ALA A 115 11.44 -5.12 -11.83
CA ALA A 115 12.48 -5.52 -12.77
C ALA A 115 12.26 -4.87 -14.16
N ALA A 116 11.02 -4.87 -14.66
CA ALA A 116 10.68 -4.23 -15.93
C ALA A 116 10.96 -2.71 -15.90
N ALA A 117 10.59 -2.02 -14.82
CA ALA A 117 10.86 -0.60 -14.64
C ALA A 117 12.37 -0.29 -14.61
N ALA A 118 13.17 -1.12 -13.95
CA ALA A 118 14.62 -0.96 -13.90
C ALA A 118 15.28 -1.10 -15.30
N VAL A 119 14.82 -2.06 -16.10
CA VAL A 119 15.31 -2.25 -17.48
C VAL A 119 14.97 -1.04 -18.36
N GLN A 120 13.76 -0.50 -18.26
CA GLN A 120 13.34 0.68 -19.02
C GLN A 120 14.18 1.91 -18.66
N GLN A 121 14.48 2.11 -17.37
CA GLN A 121 15.33 3.22 -16.93
C GLN A 121 16.76 3.10 -17.45
N GLN A 122 17.33 1.89 -17.52
CA GLN A 122 18.68 1.68 -18.08
C GLN A 122 18.75 1.97 -19.58
N GLN A 123 17.73 1.58 -20.35
CA GLN A 123 17.69 1.85 -21.79
C GLN A 123 17.55 3.34 -22.10
N GLN A 124 16.80 4.10 -21.29
CA GLN A 124 16.65 5.55 -21.45
C GLN A 124 17.89 6.34 -21.01
N ALA A 125 18.74 5.77 -20.16
CA ALA A 125 19.96 6.42 -19.66
C ALA A 125 21.20 6.21 -20.56
N GLN A 126 21.15 5.34 -21.58
CA GLN A 126 22.24 5.19 -22.55
C GLN A 126 22.12 6.27 -23.63
N PRO A 127 23.09 7.21 -23.75
CA PRO A 127 23.09 8.16 -24.84
C PRO A 127 23.32 7.41 -26.15
N SER A 128 22.54 7.75 -27.17
CA SER A 128 22.69 7.28 -28.55
C SER A 128 24.06 7.68 -29.11
N MET A 129 25.08 6.84 -28.90
CA MET A 129 26.42 6.93 -29.53
C MET A 129 26.39 6.74 -31.06
N GLN A 130 25.24 6.89 -31.71
CA GLN A 130 25.06 6.60 -33.12
C GLN A 130 25.20 7.83 -34.03
N ASN A 131 25.46 9.01 -33.48
CA ASN A 131 25.61 10.24 -34.27
C ASN A 131 27.06 10.68 -34.53
N GLN A 132 28.07 9.91 -34.09
CA GLN A 132 29.49 10.25 -34.32
C GLN A 132 30.11 9.60 -35.56
N ASN A 133 29.41 8.67 -36.22
CA ASN A 133 29.90 8.04 -37.46
C ASN A 133 29.36 8.66 -38.76
N ARG A 134 28.48 9.68 -38.70
CA ARG A 134 27.99 10.35 -39.91
C ARG A 134 28.83 11.53 -40.38
N VAL A 135 29.71 12.07 -39.52
CA VAL A 135 30.55 13.23 -39.87
C VAL A 135 31.90 12.82 -40.46
N ALA A 136 32.29 11.53 -40.34
CA ALA A 136 33.54 11.03 -40.89
C ALA A 136 33.48 10.71 -42.41
N ASP A 137 32.29 10.41 -42.95
CA ASP A 137 32.12 10.12 -44.38
C ASP A 137 32.04 11.38 -45.26
N GLU A 138 31.67 12.55 -44.72
CA GLU A 138 31.67 13.82 -45.49
C GLU A 138 33.04 14.50 -45.58
N ALA A 139 34.02 14.10 -44.76
CA ALA A 139 35.35 14.70 -44.74
C ALA A 139 36.38 14.03 -45.70
N SER A 140 36.00 12.95 -46.39
CA SER A 140 36.89 12.23 -47.33
C SER A 140 36.63 12.54 -48.82
N LEU A 141 35.82 13.56 -49.13
CA LEU A 141 35.44 13.92 -50.50
C LEU A 141 35.88 15.35 -50.92
N GLN A 142 36.85 15.94 -50.23
CA GLN A 142 37.54 17.16 -50.68
C GLN A 142 39.04 16.93 -50.86
#